data_AF-A0ABD6EI86-F1
#
_entry.id   AF-A0ABD6EI86-F1
#
_cell.length_a   1.000
_cell.length_b   1.000
_cell.length_c   1.000
_cell.angle_alpha   90.00
_cell.angle_beta   90.00
_cell.angle_gamma   90.00
#
_symmetry.space_group_name_H-M   'P 1'
#
loop_
_entity.id
_entity.type
_entity.pdbx_description
1 polymer ?
#
loop_
_entity_poly.entity_id
_entity_poly.type
_entity_poly.pdbx_seq_one_letter_code
_entity_poly.pdbx_strand_id
1 'polypeptide(L)'
;MASVSGTGSLGALYTIQQQHALARGVAQASQQSHQPLPILPHLDGLIKTLADTSQRDDLKLKALQEISNSFEELGTTAAYQPLLENLLRSFLKLLQDTVPQFISENNTQQLRKLMLEMILRMSCHDIVKQFSKAIQAQLVKIIQSENEDNALIAIKIMGEHQRTFRPPYTSEV
;
A
#
# COMPACT_ATOMS: atom_id res chain seq x y z
N MET A 1 16.92 -96.40 -16.42
CA MET A 1 18.07 -96.85 -15.60
C MET A 1 18.51 -95.70 -14.72
N ALA A 2 18.75 -96.00 -13.43
CA ALA A 2 19.21 -95.14 -12.34
C ALA A 2 18.28 -93.99 -11.89
N SER A 3 18.13 -93.61 -10.63
CA SER A 3 18.23 -94.26 -9.30
C SER A 3 18.02 -93.14 -8.27
N VAL A 4 17.69 -93.54 -7.04
CA VAL A 4 17.89 -92.82 -5.76
C VAL A 4 16.76 -91.92 -5.25
N SER A 5 16.04 -92.51 -4.29
CA SER A 5 15.28 -91.91 -3.20
C SER A 5 16.19 -91.20 -2.18
N GLY A 6 15.68 -90.20 -1.45
CA GLY A 6 16.17 -89.96 -0.09
C GLY A 6 16.10 -88.53 0.46
N THR A 7 15.12 -88.35 1.36
CA THR A 7 15.22 -87.68 2.68
C THR A 7 15.42 -86.16 2.77
N GLY A 8 14.52 -85.53 3.53
CA GLY A 8 14.47 -84.09 3.77
C GLY A 8 15.42 -83.59 4.86
N SER A 9 15.49 -82.27 4.97
CA SER A 9 15.73 -81.53 6.21
C SER A 9 15.31 -80.08 6.02
N LEU A 10 14.79 -79.53 7.12
CA LEU A 10 14.36 -78.17 7.38
C LEU A 10 15.46 -77.12 7.09
N GLY A 11 15.05 -75.92 6.65
CA GLY A 11 15.86 -74.71 6.79
C GLY A 11 15.46 -73.56 5.87
N ALA A 12 15.30 -72.37 6.47
CA ALA A 12 15.17 -71.03 5.87
C ALA A 12 13.81 -70.74 5.19
N LEU A 13 12.79 -70.27 5.91
CA LEU A 13 12.58 -68.87 6.35
C LEU A 13 12.78 -67.81 5.24
N TYR A 14 11.73 -67.01 5.08
CA TYR A 14 11.61 -65.74 4.37
C TYR A 14 11.27 -65.79 2.88
N THR A 15 9.98 -65.80 2.60
CA THR A 15 9.42 -65.12 1.42
C THR A 15 8.09 -64.48 1.82
N ILE A 16 7.81 -63.31 1.24
CA ILE A 16 6.57 -62.52 1.35
C ILE A 16 6.52 -61.57 2.56
N GLN A 17 6.90 -60.30 2.35
CA GLN A 17 5.94 -59.24 2.10
C GLN A 17 6.70 -57.93 1.84
N GLN A 18 6.57 -57.46 0.62
CA GLN A 18 6.94 -56.14 0.13
C GLN A 18 6.12 -55.08 0.88
N GLN A 19 6.77 -54.19 1.62
CA GLN A 19 6.24 -52.85 1.90
C GLN A 19 7.40 -51.87 2.13
N HIS A 20 7.45 -50.90 1.22
CA HIS A 20 8.47 -49.88 1.10
C HIS A 20 8.59 -49.04 2.38
N ALA A 21 9.76 -49.11 3.01
CA ALA A 21 10.29 -48.00 3.81
C ALA A 21 11.16 -47.11 2.90
N LEU A 22 11.40 -45.87 3.36
CA LEU A 22 12.32 -44.85 2.83
C LEU A 22 11.69 -43.77 1.93
N ALA A 23 11.08 -42.77 2.58
CA ALA A 23 11.29 -41.33 2.32
C ALA A 23 10.22 -40.49 3.04
N ARG A 24 10.38 -40.23 4.35
CA ARG A 24 9.74 -39.07 4.99
C ARG A 24 10.79 -37.98 5.18
N GLY A 25 11.10 -37.34 4.06
CA GLY A 25 11.72 -36.03 4.03
C GLY A 25 10.84 -35.11 3.22
N VAL A 26 10.79 -33.84 3.62
CA VAL A 26 10.29 -32.68 2.88
C VAL A 26 8.76 -32.53 2.78
N ALA A 27 8.21 -31.76 3.71
CA ALA A 27 7.31 -30.62 3.45
C ALA A 27 6.62 -30.22 4.76
N GLN A 28 7.36 -29.60 5.68
CA GLN A 28 6.72 -28.59 6.52
C GLN A 28 6.43 -27.42 5.59
N ALA A 29 5.27 -27.48 4.94
CA ALA A 29 4.64 -26.30 4.40
C ALA A 29 4.51 -25.33 5.57
N SER A 30 5.25 -24.24 5.50
CA SER A 30 5.03 -23.06 6.30
C SER A 30 3.57 -22.68 6.13
N GLN A 31 2.74 -23.10 7.09
CA GLN A 31 1.43 -22.50 7.33
C GLN A 31 1.72 -21.06 7.75
N GLN A 32 1.96 -20.19 6.77
CA GLN A 32 1.73 -18.77 6.93
C GLN A 32 0.22 -18.63 7.11
N SER A 33 -0.19 -18.68 8.37
CA SER A 33 -1.46 -18.12 8.83
C SER A 33 -1.49 -16.67 8.34
N HIS A 34 -2.11 -16.43 7.18
CA HIS A 34 -2.54 -15.11 6.81
C HIS A 34 -3.64 -14.75 7.81
N GLN A 35 -3.23 -14.19 8.95
CA GLN A 35 -4.17 -13.44 9.77
C GLN A 35 -4.80 -12.40 8.84
N PRO A 36 -6.14 -12.27 8.80
CA PRO A 36 -6.75 -11.14 8.11
C PRO A 36 -6.27 -9.91 8.86
N LEU A 37 -5.29 -9.22 8.28
CA LEU A 37 -4.74 -7.99 8.83
C LEU A 37 -5.92 -7.05 9.09
N PRO A 38 -6.21 -6.66 10.35
CA PRO A 38 -7.34 -5.80 10.71
C PRO A 38 -7.08 -4.34 10.32
N ILE A 39 -6.44 -4.10 9.18
CA ILE A 39 -6.01 -2.80 8.69
C ILE A 39 -7.24 -1.95 8.35
N LEU A 40 -8.27 -2.52 7.71
CA LEU A 40 -9.41 -1.72 7.20
C LEU A 40 -10.19 -0.96 8.30
N PRO A 41 -10.66 -1.59 9.40
CA PRO A 41 -11.39 -0.87 10.45
C PRO A 41 -10.52 0.16 11.17
N HIS A 42 -9.21 -0.11 11.29
CA HIS A 42 -8.26 0.80 11.89
C HIS A 42 -8.06 2.06 11.03
N LEU A 43 -7.92 1.88 9.72
CA LEU A 43 -7.81 2.98 8.77
C LEU A 43 -9.01 3.92 8.78
N ASP A 44 -10.23 3.39 8.92
CA ASP A 44 -11.43 4.23 9.03
C ASP A 44 -11.34 5.19 10.23
N GLY A 45 -10.76 4.73 11.34
CA GLY A 45 -10.49 5.58 12.51
C GLY A 45 -9.45 6.67 12.23
N LEU A 46 -8.38 6.33 11.50
CA LEU A 46 -7.35 7.30 11.12
C LEU A 46 -7.87 8.36 10.14
N ILE A 47 -8.69 7.96 9.17
CA ILE A 47 -9.31 8.89 8.22
C ILE A 47 -10.28 9.83 8.94
N LYS A 48 -11.08 9.32 9.88
CA LYS A 48 -11.95 10.15 10.73
C LYS A 48 -11.15 11.16 11.54
N THR A 49 -10.02 10.73 12.11
CA THR A 49 -9.09 11.61 12.83
C THR A 49 -8.55 12.72 11.93
N LEU A 50 -8.20 12.38 10.68
CA LEU A 50 -7.71 13.34 9.69
C LEU A 50 -8.80 14.36 9.27
N ALA A 51 -10.03 13.89 9.08
CA ALA A 51 -11.16 14.72 8.63
C ALA A 51 -11.76 15.61 9.73
N ASP A 52 -11.50 15.32 11.01
CA ASP A 52 -12.02 16.08 12.15
C ASP A 52 -11.33 17.45 12.28
N THR A 53 -12.06 18.53 12.02
CA THR A 53 -11.55 19.91 12.12
C THR A 53 -11.19 20.33 13.54
N SER A 54 -11.81 19.71 14.56
CA SER A 54 -11.51 19.99 15.96
C SER A 54 -10.24 19.31 16.46
N GLN A 55 -9.74 18.33 15.69
CA GLN A 55 -8.60 17.54 16.09
C GLN A 55 -7.28 18.27 15.90
N ARG A 56 -6.38 18.10 16.87
CA ARG A 56 -5.04 18.70 16.87
C ARG A 56 -4.17 18.18 15.72
N ASP A 57 -3.33 19.07 15.19
CA ASP A 57 -2.47 18.76 14.04
C ASP A 57 -1.43 17.68 14.32
N ASP A 58 -0.94 17.53 15.55
CA ASP A 58 -0.02 16.43 15.91
C ASP A 58 -0.69 15.06 15.85
N LEU A 59 -1.99 14.98 16.17
CA LEU A 59 -2.75 13.75 16.07
C LEU A 59 -3.12 13.43 14.62
N LYS A 60 -3.46 14.45 13.83
CA LYS A 60 -3.65 14.33 12.37
C LYS A 60 -2.37 13.88 11.67
N LEU A 61 -1.23 14.45 12.05
CA LEU A 61 0.08 14.08 11.51
C LEU A 61 0.41 12.62 11.80
N LYS A 62 0.23 12.16 13.03
CA LYS A 62 0.42 10.74 13.39
C LYS A 62 -0.48 9.81 12.58
N ALA A 63 -1.76 10.17 12.45
CA ALA A 63 -2.69 9.38 11.65
C ALA A 63 -2.27 9.31 10.17
N LEU A 64 -1.84 10.44 9.60
CA LEU A 64 -1.39 10.48 8.21
C LEU A 64 -0.07 9.73 7.99
N GLN A 65 0.87 9.80 8.94
CA GLN A 65 2.12 9.02 8.91
C GLN A 65 1.81 7.52 8.87
N GLU A 66 0.87 7.06 9.68
CA GLU A 66 0.46 5.66 9.69
C GLU A 66 -0.20 5.23 8.37
N ILE A 67 -1.16 6.02 7.87
CA ILE A 67 -1.77 5.78 6.54
C ILE A 67 -0.69 5.74 5.44
N SER A 68 0.26 6.68 5.48
CA SER A 68 1.36 6.77 4.53
C SER A 68 2.25 5.53 4.53
N ASN A 69 2.54 4.98 5.71
CA ASN A 69 3.39 3.79 5.88
C ASN A 69 2.72 2.52 5.37
N SER A 70 1.41 2.39 5.54
CA SER A 70 0.64 1.25 5.03
C SER A 70 0.23 1.41 3.56
N PHE A 71 0.47 2.56 2.94
CA PHE A 71 -0.16 2.96 1.67
C PHE A 71 0.00 1.95 0.53
N GLU A 72 1.17 1.33 0.39
CA GLU A 72 1.45 0.33 -0.65
C GLU A 72 0.63 -0.95 -0.45
N GLU A 73 0.50 -1.43 0.79
CA GLU A 73 -0.28 -2.62 1.13
C GLU A 73 -1.77 -2.43 0.79
N LEU A 74 -2.26 -1.20 0.94
CA LEU A 74 -3.65 -0.84 0.65
C LEU A 74 -4.01 -0.93 -0.82
N GLY A 75 -3.03 -0.77 -1.72
CA GLY A 75 -3.21 -0.85 -3.17
C GLY A 75 -3.79 -2.19 -3.65
N THR A 76 -3.67 -3.24 -2.84
CA THR A 76 -4.20 -4.59 -3.15
C THR A 76 -5.63 -4.82 -2.64
N THR A 77 -6.19 -3.86 -1.90
CA THR A 77 -7.48 -4.03 -1.21
C THR A 77 -8.63 -3.40 -2.01
N ALA A 78 -9.84 -3.97 -1.88
CA ALA A 78 -11.04 -3.40 -2.49
C ALA A 78 -11.43 -2.02 -1.94
N ALA A 79 -10.91 -1.65 -0.75
CA ALA A 79 -11.16 -0.36 -0.11
C ALA A 79 -10.25 0.77 -0.63
N TYR A 80 -9.28 0.47 -1.51
CA TYR A 80 -8.28 1.44 -1.95
C TYR A 80 -8.89 2.65 -2.66
N GLN A 81 -9.78 2.45 -3.63
CA GLN A 81 -10.37 3.57 -4.38
C GLN A 81 -11.19 4.52 -3.47
N PRO A 82 -12.13 4.03 -2.64
CA PRO A 82 -12.82 4.88 -1.65
C PRO A 82 -11.87 5.61 -0.69
N LEU A 83 -10.80 4.94 -0.24
CA LEU A 83 -9.78 5.53 0.61
C LEU A 83 -9.10 6.73 -0.08
N LEU A 84 -8.64 6.56 -1.32
CA LEU A 84 -7.97 7.63 -2.07
C LEU A 84 -8.88 8.86 -2.22
N GLU A 85 -10.16 8.65 -2.50
CA GLU A 85 -11.12 9.74 -2.60
C GLU A 85 -11.27 10.50 -1.27
N ASN A 86 -11.44 9.76 -0.17
CA ASN A 86 -11.56 10.35 1.17
C ASN A 86 -10.30 11.12 1.59
N LEU A 87 -9.12 10.61 1.26
CA LEU A 87 -7.85 11.28 1.51
C LEU A 87 -7.75 12.58 0.71
N LEU A 88 -8.03 12.58 -0.59
CA LEU A 88 -7.98 13.81 -1.40
C LEU A 88 -8.95 14.88 -0.90
N ARG A 89 -10.17 14.50 -0.52
CA ARG A 89 -11.14 15.42 0.08
C ARG A 89 -10.62 16.02 1.38
N SER A 90 -10.04 15.19 2.24
CA SER A 90 -9.47 15.63 3.53
C SER A 90 -8.26 16.54 3.34
N PHE A 91 -7.36 16.20 2.41
CA PHE A 91 -6.16 17.00 2.13
C PHE A 91 -6.51 18.38 1.58
N LEU A 92 -7.41 18.44 0.58
CA LEU A 92 -7.83 19.73 0.01
C LEU A 92 -8.47 20.63 1.06
N LYS A 93 -9.27 20.06 1.96
CA LYS A 93 -9.86 20.79 3.08
C LYS A 93 -8.82 21.27 4.08
N LEU A 94 -7.92 20.39 4.55
CA LEU A 94 -6.86 20.74 5.50
C LEU A 94 -5.89 21.78 4.95
N LEU A 95 -5.53 21.70 3.66
CA LEU A 95 -4.66 22.68 3.00
C LEU A 95 -5.29 24.07 2.92
N GLN A 96 -6.63 24.16 2.94
CA GLN A 96 -7.40 25.42 2.98
C GLN A 96 -7.64 25.91 4.40
N ASP A 97 -7.94 25.01 5.33
CA ASP A 97 -8.33 25.33 6.71
C ASP A 97 -7.14 25.63 7.62
N THR A 98 -5.93 25.17 7.25
CA THR A 98 -4.69 25.45 7.97
C THR A 98 -3.85 26.51 7.25
N VAL A 99 -3.05 27.25 8.01
CA VAL A 99 -2.17 28.30 7.49
C VAL A 99 -0.75 27.76 7.24
N PRO A 100 -0.01 28.29 6.25
CA PRO A 100 1.39 27.97 6.05
C PRO A 100 2.23 28.16 7.31
N GLN A 101 3.19 27.26 7.53
CA GLN A 101 4.13 27.32 8.64
C GLN A 101 5.56 27.15 8.11
N PHE A 102 6.51 27.91 8.68
CA PHE A 102 7.88 28.01 8.17
C PHE A 102 8.93 27.43 9.11
N ILE A 103 8.48 26.73 10.16
CA ILE A 103 9.34 26.02 11.13
C ILE A 103 9.20 24.52 10.84
N SER A 104 10.33 23.84 10.59
CA SER A 104 10.37 22.42 10.19
C SER A 104 9.78 21.46 11.23
N GLU A 105 9.91 21.78 12.51
CA GLU A 105 9.42 20.97 13.64
C GLU A 105 7.93 21.20 13.91
N ASN A 106 7.31 22.19 13.26
CA ASN A 106 5.90 22.48 13.44
C ASN A 106 5.04 21.36 12.84
N ASN A 107 4.12 20.81 13.63
CA ASN A 107 3.25 19.70 13.21
C ASN A 107 2.38 20.05 12.00
N THR A 108 1.86 21.28 11.91
CA THR A 108 1.10 21.75 10.75
C THR A 108 1.99 21.76 9.50
N GLN A 109 3.25 22.21 9.61
CA GLN A 109 4.17 22.16 8.47
C GLN A 109 4.43 20.73 8.01
N GLN A 110 4.76 19.83 8.94
CA GLN A 110 5.01 18.42 8.63
C GLN A 110 3.77 17.75 8.03
N LEU A 111 2.58 18.08 8.54
CA LEU A 111 1.30 17.59 8.02
C LEU A 111 1.07 18.07 6.59
N ARG A 112 1.24 19.37 6.32
CA ARG A 112 1.08 19.95 4.98
C ARG A 112 2.06 19.32 3.97
N LYS A 113 3.32 19.17 4.35
CA LYS A 113 4.34 18.52 3.53
C LYS A 113 3.97 17.07 3.20
N LEU A 114 3.59 16.28 4.22
CA LEU A 114 3.23 14.87 4.02
C LEU A 114 1.96 14.71 3.16
N MET A 115 0.97 15.61 3.29
CA MET A 115 -0.20 15.63 2.39
C MET A 115 0.22 15.85 0.92
N LEU A 116 1.16 16.74 0.66
CA LEU A 116 1.68 16.96 -0.70
C LEU A 116 2.46 15.76 -1.23
N GLU A 117 3.30 15.13 -0.42
CA GLU A 117 4.03 13.91 -0.79
C GLU A 117 3.06 12.74 -1.10
N MET A 118 1.96 12.64 -0.35
CA MET A 118 0.89 11.68 -0.63
C MET A 118 0.19 12.00 -1.96
N ILE A 119 -0.19 13.25 -2.22
CA ILE A 119 -0.80 13.66 -3.50
C ILE A 119 0.14 13.36 -4.67
N LEU A 120 1.45 13.58 -4.51
CA LEU A 120 2.45 13.25 -5.51
C LEU A 120 2.46 11.75 -5.83
N ARG A 121 2.47 10.89 -4.80
CA ARG A 121 2.37 9.42 -5.00
C ARG A 121 1.08 9.01 -5.68
N MET A 122 0.00 9.74 -5.46
CA MET A 122 -1.30 9.46 -6.06
C MET A 122 -1.46 9.96 -7.49
N SER A 123 -0.52 10.77 -8.01
CA SER A 123 -0.68 11.54 -9.26
C SER A 123 -0.95 10.72 -10.52
N CYS A 124 -0.69 9.40 -10.50
CA CYS A 124 -0.99 8.48 -11.60
C CYS A 124 -2.37 7.81 -11.50
N HIS A 125 -3.08 7.93 -10.37
CA HIS A 125 -4.37 7.28 -10.16
C HIS A 125 -5.53 8.08 -10.78
N ASP A 126 -6.48 7.39 -11.40
CA ASP A 126 -7.60 8.01 -12.11
C ASP A 126 -8.48 8.90 -11.21
N ILE A 127 -8.60 8.58 -9.92
CA ILE A 127 -9.35 9.41 -8.96
C ILE A 127 -8.82 10.85 -8.93
N VAL A 128 -7.51 11.07 -9.12
CA VAL A 128 -6.91 12.40 -9.15
C VAL A 128 -7.45 13.26 -10.29
N LYS A 129 -7.85 12.65 -11.42
CA LYS A 129 -8.48 13.38 -12.55
C LYS A 129 -9.75 14.11 -12.10
N GLN A 130 -10.52 13.49 -11.21
CA GLN A 130 -11.77 14.06 -10.70
C GLN A 130 -11.54 15.29 -9.81
N PHE A 131 -10.38 15.37 -9.16
CA PHE A 131 -9.99 16.48 -8.29
C PHE A 131 -9.01 17.46 -8.95
N SER A 132 -8.63 17.24 -10.22
CA SER A 132 -7.53 17.96 -10.88
C SER A 132 -7.66 19.47 -10.78
N LYS A 133 -8.83 20.04 -11.09
CA LYS A 133 -9.06 21.50 -11.01
C LYS A 133 -8.83 22.05 -9.59
N ALA A 134 -9.32 21.35 -8.57
CA ALA A 134 -9.17 21.76 -7.17
C ALA A 134 -7.71 21.64 -6.70
N ILE A 135 -7.04 20.55 -7.09
CA ILE A 135 -5.62 20.35 -6.79
C ILE A 135 -4.79 21.44 -7.46
N GLN A 136 -4.94 21.69 -8.76
CA GLN A 136 -4.18 22.74 -9.47
C GLN A 136 -4.36 24.12 -8.83
N ALA A 137 -5.59 24.49 -8.48
CA ALA A 137 -5.87 25.76 -7.80
C ALA A 137 -5.15 25.85 -6.45
N GLN A 138 -5.08 24.74 -5.70
CA GLN A 138 -4.37 24.71 -4.42
C GLN A 138 -2.84 24.76 -4.62
N LEU A 139 -2.29 24.02 -5.58
CA LEU A 139 -0.84 23.99 -5.86
C LEU A 139 -0.31 25.39 -6.20
N VAL A 140 -1.05 26.17 -7.00
CA VAL A 140 -0.67 27.56 -7.33
C VAL A 140 -0.54 28.42 -6.07
N LYS A 141 -1.48 28.31 -5.13
CA LYS A 141 -1.41 29.04 -3.84
C LYS A 141 -0.19 28.60 -3.03
N ILE A 142 0.04 27.29 -2.95
CA ILE A 142 1.15 26.72 -2.18
C ILE A 142 2.49 27.24 -2.70
N ILE A 143 2.68 27.25 -4.02
CA ILE A 143 3.91 27.76 -4.66
C ILE A 143 4.15 29.24 -4.34
N GLN A 144 3.08 30.04 -4.19
CA GLN A 144 3.19 31.47 -3.93
C GLN A 144 3.42 31.83 -2.47
N SER A 145 2.91 31.02 -1.53
CA SER A 145 2.81 31.43 -0.13
C SER A 145 3.46 30.49 0.89
N GLU A 146 3.92 29.30 0.49
CA GLU A 146 4.58 28.36 1.41
C GLU A 146 6.10 28.38 1.28
N ASN A 147 6.77 27.63 2.15
CA ASN A 147 8.22 27.46 2.10
C ASN A 147 8.67 26.66 0.85
N GLU A 148 9.98 26.68 0.61
CA GLU A 148 10.60 26.03 -0.55
C GLU A 148 10.32 24.53 -0.63
N ASP A 149 10.35 23.82 0.50
CA ASP A 149 10.05 22.38 0.59
C ASP A 149 8.67 22.05 -0.01
N ASN A 150 7.64 22.75 0.45
CA ASN A 150 6.27 22.53 -0.02
C ASN A 150 6.07 23.02 -1.46
N ALA A 151 6.66 24.17 -1.80
CA ALA A 151 6.59 24.71 -3.16
C ALA A 151 7.22 23.76 -4.19
N LEU A 152 8.37 23.15 -3.87
CA LEU A 152 9.05 22.22 -4.75
C LEU A 152 8.22 20.95 -5.00
N ILE A 153 7.60 20.40 -3.95
CA ILE A 153 6.69 19.25 -4.11
C ILE A 153 5.47 19.65 -4.95
N ALA A 154 4.91 20.84 -4.71
CA ALA A 154 3.77 21.32 -5.48
C ALA A 154 4.08 21.46 -6.98
N ILE A 155 5.26 21.98 -7.33
CA ILE A 155 5.74 22.05 -8.73
C ILE A 155 5.87 20.66 -9.34
N LYS A 156 6.41 19.68 -8.59
CA LYS A 156 6.51 18.29 -9.05
C LYS A 156 5.15 17.70 -9.37
N ILE A 157 4.15 17.89 -8.49
CA ILE A 157 2.78 17.43 -8.73
C ILE A 157 2.20 18.07 -10.00
N MET A 158 2.37 19.39 -10.18
CA MET A 158 1.92 20.07 -11.40
C MET A 158 2.54 19.46 -12.65
N GLY A 159 3.84 19.18 -12.65
CA GLY A 159 4.55 18.55 -13.76
C GLY A 159 4.09 17.11 -14.05
N GLU A 160 3.85 16.29 -13.02
CA GLU A 160 3.31 14.94 -13.19
C GLU A 160 1.91 14.96 -13.82
N HIS A 161 1.04 15.84 -13.32
CA HIS A 161 -0.32 15.98 -13.87
C HIS A 161 -0.30 16.38 -15.34
N GLN A 162 0.61 17.28 -15.75
CA GLN A 162 0.75 17.67 -17.15
C GLN A 162 1.20 16.51 -18.06
N ARG A 163 2.07 15.61 -17.58
CA ARG A 163 2.47 14.41 -18.32
C ARG A 163 1.30 13.44 -18.48
N THR A 164 0.58 13.18 -17.40
CA THR A 164 -0.53 12.21 -17.37
C THR A 164 -1.74 12.65 -18.18
N PHE A 165 -1.96 13.96 -18.35
CA PHE A 165 -3.13 14.50 -19.06
C PHE A 165 -2.84 14.98 -20.49
N ARG A 166 -1.63 14.75 -21.01
CA ARG A 166 -1.32 15.06 -22.40
C ARG A 166 -2.09 14.09 -23.33
N PRO A 167 -2.91 14.59 -24.27
CA PRO A 167 -3.56 13.72 -25.25
C PRO A 167 -2.50 12.94 -26.03
N PRO A 168 -2.71 11.63 -26.29
CA PRO A 168 -1.83 10.88 -27.18
C PRO A 168 -1.81 11.56 -28.55
N TYR A 169 -0.63 11.65 -29.15
CA TYR A 169 -0.46 12.26 -30.47
C TYR A 169 -1.27 11.45 -31.49
N THR A 170 -2.38 12.00 -31.97
CA THR A 170 -3.11 11.45 -33.11
C THR A 170 -2.38 11.91 -34.36
N SER A 171 -1.68 11.01 -35.03
CA SER A 171 -1.20 11.29 -36.38
C SER A 171 -2.42 11.48 -37.27
N GLU A 172 -2.56 12.63 -37.91
CA GLU A 172 -3.60 12.84 -38.93
C GLU A 172 -3.40 11.80 -40.03
N VAL A 173 -4.50 11.16 -40.43
CA VAL A 173 -4.58 10.16 -41.51
C VAL A 173 -4.97 10.85 -42.80
#